data_AF-A0A0M4T877-F1
#
_entry.id   AF-A0A0M4T877-F1
#
_cell.length_a   1.000
_cell.length_b   1.000
_cell.length_c   1.000
_cell.angle_alpha   90.00
_cell.angle_beta   90.00
_cell.angle_gamma   90.00
#
_symmetry.space_group_name_H-M   'P 1'
#
loop_
_entity.id
_entity.type
_entity.pdbx_description
1 polymer ?
#
loop_
_entity_poly.entity_id
_entity_poly.type
_entity_poly.pdbx_seq_one_letter_code
_entity_poly.pdbx_strand_id
1 'polypeptide(L)'
;MYQLDNLQKAKPINTEQVEQIIKAIIAGKYSWACVLMLRFSGYNPIDYIPYRTYIRLLKNNYLLHGGKPNASQDSKHKIGVLT
;
A
#
# COMPACT_ATOMS: atom_id res chain seq x y z
N MET A 1 -25.20 2.61 -5.17
CA MET A 1 -25.03 3.35 -3.90
C MET A 1 -23.88 2.70 -3.16
N TYR A 2 -22.81 3.44 -2.86
CA TYR A 2 -21.74 2.90 -2.01
C TYR A 2 -22.27 2.82 -0.57
N GLN A 3 -22.27 1.61 -0.02
CA GLN A 3 -22.83 1.28 1.28
C GLN A 3 -22.05 2.00 2.40
N LEU A 4 -22.64 3.05 2.99
CA LEU A 4 -22.09 3.82 4.12
C LEU A 4 -22.18 3.07 5.46
N ASP A 5 -22.84 1.91 5.49
CA ASP A 5 -23.11 1.12 6.71
C ASP A 5 -21.87 0.47 7.30
N ASN A 6 -20.76 0.41 6.54
CA ASN A 6 -19.54 -0.25 7.00
C ASN A 6 -18.72 0.59 8.00
N LEU A 7 -19.01 1.90 8.16
CA LEU A 7 -18.23 2.78 9.04
C LEU A 7 -18.34 2.39 10.53
N GLN A 8 -19.42 1.70 10.93
CA GLN A 8 -19.66 1.30 12.32
C GLN A 8 -18.86 0.06 12.77
N LYS A 9 -18.05 -0.54 11.90
CA LYS A 9 -17.23 -1.74 12.21
C LYS A 9 -15.75 -1.44 12.40
N ALA A 10 -15.40 -0.19 12.67
CA ALA A 10 -14.02 0.20 12.96
C ALA A 10 -13.58 -0.40 14.31
N LYS A 11 -12.71 -1.42 14.27
CA LYS A 11 -12.08 -1.95 15.48
C LYS A 11 -11.16 -0.88 16.08
N PRO A 12 -11.09 -0.71 17.42
CA PRO A 12 -10.14 0.22 18.02
C PRO A 12 -8.72 -0.14 17.57
N ILE A 13 -8.06 0.82 16.94
CA ILE A 13 -6.69 0.70 16.45
C ILE A 13 -5.77 0.86 17.66
N ASN A 14 -4.88 -0.12 17.89
CA ASN A 14 -3.90 -0.05 18.97
C ASN A 14 -2.80 0.99 18.67
N THR A 15 -2.16 1.54 19.69
CA THR A 15 -1.10 2.55 19.52
C THR A 15 0.04 2.07 18.62
N GLU A 16 0.41 0.79 18.70
CA GLU A 16 1.42 0.16 17.84
C GLU A 16 1.02 0.13 16.36
N GLN A 17 -0.27 -0.08 16.08
CA GLN A 17 -0.81 -0.09 14.73
C GLN A 17 -0.78 1.32 14.13
N VAL A 18 -1.10 2.34 14.93
CA VAL A 18 -0.94 3.74 14.55
C VAL A 18 0.52 4.06 14.25
N GLU A 19 1.46 3.60 15.08
CA GLU A 19 2.88 3.81 14.88
C GLU A 19 3.36 3.20 13.54
N GLN A 20 2.88 2.02 13.18
CA GLN A 20 3.19 1.41 11.86
C GLN A 20 2.66 2.24 10.69
N ILE A 21 1.47 2.82 10.82
CA ILE A 21 0.93 3.74 9.80
C ILE A 21 1.83 4.98 9.69
N ILE A 22 2.20 5.59 10.80
CA ILE A 22 3.07 6.78 10.84
C ILE A 22 4.44 6.47 10.21
N LYS A 23 5.05 5.33 10.54
CA LYS A 23 6.32 4.89 9.94
C LYS A 23 6.22 4.76 8.41
N ALA A 24 5.10 4.25 7.90
CA ALA A 24 4.87 4.17 6.46
C ALA A 24 4.74 5.55 5.80
N ILE A 25 4.08 6.50 6.48
CA ILE A 25 3.93 7.89 6.01
C ILE A 25 5.30 8.58 5.96
N ILE A 26 6.09 8.48 7.03
CA ILE A 26 7.44 9.06 7.08
C ILE A 26 8.34 8.47 5.99
N ALA A 27 8.18 7.18 5.66
CA ALA A 27 8.88 6.53 4.56
C ALA A 27 8.38 6.92 3.15
N GLY A 28 7.40 7.82 3.03
CA GLY A 28 6.79 8.24 1.75
C GLY A 28 5.89 7.18 1.11
N LYS A 29 5.53 6.12 1.85
CA LYS A 29 4.77 4.97 1.33
C LYS A 29 3.27 5.14 1.57
N TYR A 30 2.68 6.19 1.01
CA TYR A 30 1.27 6.53 1.24
C TYR A 30 0.29 5.42 0.86
N SER A 31 0.48 4.76 -0.28
CA SER A 31 -0.37 3.63 -0.68
C SER A 31 -0.31 2.47 0.31
N TRP A 32 0.84 2.24 0.95
CA TRP A 32 0.99 1.22 1.98
C TRP A 32 0.33 1.65 3.29
N ALA A 33 0.44 2.92 3.67
CA ALA A 33 -0.28 3.48 4.82
C ALA A 33 -1.79 3.29 4.68
N CYS A 34 -2.35 3.47 3.48
CA CYS A 34 -3.76 3.19 3.20
C CYS A 34 -4.12 1.72 3.39
N VAL A 35 -3.25 0.79 2.96
CA VAL A 35 -3.45 -0.66 3.20
C VAL A 35 -3.48 -0.97 4.70
N LEU A 36 -2.57 -0.39 5.47
CA LEU A 36 -2.49 -0.56 6.92
C LEU A 36 -3.73 0.00 7.62
N MET A 37 -4.19 1.19 7.24
CA MET A 37 -5.42 1.78 7.77
C MET A 37 -6.62 0.87 7.56
N LEU A 38 -6.81 0.34 6.35
CA LEU A 38 -7.93 -0.55 6.04
C LEU A 38 -7.87 -1.82 6.91
N ARG A 39 -6.70 -2.46 7.00
CA ARG A 39 -6.53 -3.70 7.76
C ARG A 39 -6.72 -3.49 9.26
N PHE A 40 -6.17 -2.44 9.83
CA PHE A 40 -6.26 -2.18 11.28
C PHE A 40 -7.65 -1.73 11.71
N SER A 41 -8.36 -1.04 10.82
CA SER A 41 -9.77 -0.67 11.05
C SER A 41 -10.72 -1.86 10.88
N GLY A 42 -10.25 -3.03 10.42
CA GLY A 42 -11.06 -4.23 10.24
C GLY A 42 -11.75 -4.34 8.88
N TYR A 43 -11.37 -3.52 7.90
CA TYR A 43 -11.84 -3.62 6.51
C TYR A 43 -10.95 -4.57 5.69
N ASN A 44 -11.54 -5.17 4.66
CA ASN A 44 -10.80 -5.94 3.68
C ASN A 44 -10.19 -5.00 2.62
N PRO A 45 -8.85 -4.95 2.46
CA PRO A 45 -8.23 -4.04 1.51
C PRO A 45 -8.60 -4.28 0.04
N ILE A 46 -9.02 -5.50 -0.32
CA ILE A 46 -9.39 -5.87 -1.70
C ILE A 46 -10.67 -5.15 -2.16
N ASP A 47 -11.54 -4.75 -1.22
CA ASP A 47 -12.80 -4.05 -1.53
C ASP A 47 -12.55 -2.59 -1.97
N TYR A 48 -11.39 -2.03 -1.61
CA TYR A 48 -11.03 -0.63 -1.86
C TYR A 48 -9.83 -0.49 -2.80
N ILE A 49 -8.96 -1.49 -2.84
CA ILE A 49 -7.73 -1.50 -3.61
C ILE A 49 -7.79 -2.64 -4.62
N PRO A 50 -7.62 -2.36 -5.93
CA PRO A 50 -7.61 -3.40 -6.94
C PRO A 50 -6.62 -4.51 -6.61
N TYR A 51 -7.05 -5.77 -6.81
CA TYR A 51 -6.30 -6.96 -6.40
C TYR A 51 -4.82 -6.92 -6.85
N ARG A 52 -4.55 -6.58 -8.12
CA ARG A 52 -3.18 -6.50 -8.66
C ARG A 52 -2.32 -5.48 -7.91
N THR A 53 -2.90 -4.34 -7.54
CA THR A 53 -2.23 -3.28 -6.78
C THR A 53 -1.97 -3.72 -5.35
N TYR A 54 -2.96 -4.32 -4.69
CA TYR A 54 -2.81 -4.84 -3.33
C TYR A 54 -1.69 -5.90 -3.24
N ILE A 55 -1.66 -6.87 -4.16
CA ILE A 55 -0.62 -7.90 -4.20
C ILE A 55 0.78 -7.30 -4.43
N ARG A 56 0.92 -6.29 -5.31
CA ARG A 56 2.20 -5.57 -5.50
C ARG A 56 2.65 -4.85 -4.24
N LEU A 57 1.75 -4.13 -3.57
CA LEU A 57 2.04 -3.41 -2.33
C LEU A 57 2.45 -4.37 -1.21
N LEU A 58 1.76 -5.51 -1.10
CA LEU A 58 2.06 -6.53 -0.11
C LEU A 58 3.46 -7.12 -0.32
N LYS A 59 3.78 -7.57 -1.54
CA LYS A 59 5.10 -8.14 -1.86
C LYS A 59 6.23 -7.14 -1.61
N ASN A 60 6.09 -5.91 -2.10
CA ASN A 60 7.14 -4.91 -1.93
C ASN A 60 7.39 -4.60 -0.45
N ASN A 61 6.35 -4.43 0.37
CA ASN A 61 6.54 -4.00 1.76
C ASN A 61 6.87 -5.11 2.74
N TYR A 62 6.46 -6.36 2.47
CA TYR A 62 6.89 -7.52 3.25
C TYR A 62 8.35 -7.88 2.94
N LEU A 63 8.75 -7.86 1.66
CA LEU A 63 10.11 -8.18 1.24
C LEU A 63 11.12 -7.09 1.62
N LEU A 64 10.70 -5.81 1.69
CA LEU A 64 11.53 -4.71 2.17
C LEU A 64 11.92 -4.79 3.66
N HIS A 65 11.24 -5.63 4.46
CA HIS A 65 11.67 -5.94 5.84
C HIS A 65 12.71 -7.06 5.92
N GLY A 66 13.05 -7.73 4.80
CA GLY A 66 13.97 -8.88 4.78
C GLY A 66 14.95 -8.95 3.60
N GLY A 67 14.92 -8.02 2.65
CA GLY A 67 15.75 -8.10 1.45
C GLY A 67 15.93 -6.74 0.78
N LYS A 68 17.18 -6.46 0.42
CA LYS A 68 17.70 -5.18 -0.11
C LYS A 68 16.81 -4.59 -1.22
N PRO A 69 16.66 -3.25 -1.27
CA PRO A 69 15.93 -2.58 -2.35
C PRO A 69 16.70 -2.76 -3.66
N ASN A 70 16.20 -3.62 -4.55
CA ASN A 70 16.64 -3.59 -5.94
C ASN A 70 16.02 -2.35 -6.59
N ALA A 71 16.86 -1.35 -6.81
CA ALA A 71 16.56 -0.19 -7.63
C ALA A 71 15.98 -0.67 -8.97
N SER A 72 14.71 -0.36 -9.21
CA SER A 72 14.12 -0.54 -10.53
C SER A 72 14.75 0.49 -11.44
N GLN A 73 15.52 -0.01 -12.41
CA GLN A 73 16.12 0.74 -13.50
C GLN A 73 15.01 1.44 -14.29
N ASP A 74 14.90 2.75 -14.11
CA ASP A 74 14.34 3.64 -15.12
C ASP A 74 15.49 4.04 -16.06
N SER A 75 15.42 3.66 -17.33
CA SER A 75 16.26 4.22 -18.37
C SER A 75 15.77 3.89 -19.78
N LYS A 76 15.35 4.97 -20.44
CA LYS A 76 15.56 5.30 -21.86
C LYS A 76 14.51 4.80 -22.85
N HIS A 77 13.49 5.64 -22.97
CA HIS A 77 13.09 6.24 -24.25
C HIS A 77 14.27 6.27 -25.24
N LYS A 78 14.24 5.43 -26.28
CA LYS A 78 15.09 5.58 -27.47
C LYS A 78 14.19 5.86 -28.67
N ILE A 79 14.33 7.09 -29.16
CA ILE A 79 13.93 7.59 -30.46
C ILE A 79 14.37 6.60 -31.55
N GLY A 80 13.48 6.34 -32.51
CA GLY A 80 13.78 5.55 -33.70
C GLY A 80 12.78 5.85 -34.83
N VAL A 81 12.72 7.10 -35.28
CA VAL A 81 12.24 7.41 -36.64
C VAL A 81 13.48 7.58 -37.50
N LEU A 82 13.80 6.56 -38.29
CA LEU A 82 14.49 6.71 -39.58
C LEU A 82 14.36 5.39 -40.36
N THR A 83 13.38 5.33 -41.25
CA THR A 83 13.42 4.68 -42.57
C THR A 83 12.31 5.32 -43.39
#